data_AF-A0AB34J9A8-F1
#
_entry.id   AF-A0AB34J9A8-F1
#
_cell.length_a   1.000
_cell.length_b   1.000
_cell.length_c   1.000
_cell.angle_alpha   90.00
_cell.angle_beta   90.00
_cell.angle_gamma   90.00
#
_symmetry.space_group_name_H-M   'P 1'
#
loop_
_entity.id
_entity.type
_entity.pdbx_description
1 polymer ?
#
loop_
_entity_poly.entity_id
_entity_poly.type
_entity_poly.pdbx_seq_one_letter_code
_entity_poly.pdbx_strand_id
1 'polypeptide(L)' 'MAEEVALMMNGINCNGCKKSLTEGLAGFEVVSIETKAETGVHPNKVVVKGDAEAIKAAIEKLDHGRGKFTIADA' A
#
# COMPACT_ATOMS: atom_id res chain seq x y z
N MET A 1 18.23 -11.42 -0.30
CA MET A 1 17.17 -11.74 0.66
C MET A 1 16.08 -10.73 0.40
N ALA A 2 14.86 -11.13 0.04
CA ALA A 2 13.79 -10.16 -0.17
C ALA A 2 13.30 -9.68 1.20
N GLU A 3 13.42 -8.39 1.49
CA GLU A 3 12.93 -7.81 2.74
C GLU A 3 11.42 -7.62 2.66
N GLU A 4 10.73 -8.01 3.72
CA GLU A 4 9.30 -7.79 3.89
C GLU A 4 9.10 -6.40 4.48
N VAL A 5 8.55 -5.50 3.67
CA VAL A 5 8.32 -4.11 4.05
C VAL A 5 6.84 -3.99 4.41
N ALA A 6 6.59 -3.72 5.69
CA ALA A 6 5.26 -3.42 6.19
C ALA A 6 5.09 -1.89 6.27
N LEU A 7 4.09 -1.37 5.57
CA LEU A 7 3.76 0.05 5.51
C LEU A 7 2.32 0.22 5.98
N MET A 8 2.06 1.27 6.77
CA MET A 8 0.70 1.69 7.07
C MET A 8 0.25 2.71 6.03
N MET A 9 -0.91 2.48 5.42
CA MET A 9 -1.43 3.27 4.32
C MET A 9 -2.84 3.79 4.61
N ASN A 10 -3.05 5.07 4.32
CA ASN A 10 -4.35 5.73 4.34
C ASN A 10 -4.99 5.75 2.95
N GLY A 11 -6.32 5.75 2.94
CA GLY A 11 -7.15 5.86 1.73
C GLY A 11 -7.48 4.54 1.03
N ILE A 12 -7.10 3.41 1.64
CA ILE A 12 -7.55 2.07 1.24
C ILE A 12 -8.94 1.76 1.84
N ASN A 13 -9.95 2.52 1.41
CA ASN A 13 -11.30 2.42 1.97
C ASN A 13 -12.07 1.17 1.52
N CYS A 14 -11.80 0.67 0.32
CA CYS A 14 -12.58 -0.39 -0.32
C CYS A 14 -11.69 -1.31 -1.17
N ASN A 15 -12.27 -2.44 -1.60
CA ASN A 15 -11.56 -3.44 -2.39
C ASN A 15 -11.08 -2.89 -3.76
N GLY A 16 -11.72 -1.85 -4.29
CA GLY A 16 -11.26 -1.13 -5.48
C GLY A 16 -9.92 -0.42 -5.25
N CYS A 17 -9.73 0.20 -4.08
CA CYS A 17 -8.46 0.82 -3.70
C CYS A 17 -7.34 -0.22 -3.60
N LYS A 18 -7.64 -1.37 -2.97
CA LYS A 18 -6.71 -2.51 -2.89
C LYS A 18 -6.27 -2.96 -4.28
N LYS A 19 -7.21 -3.13 -5.21
CA LYS A 19 -6.91 -3.56 -6.58
C LYS A 19 -6.01 -2.56 -7.31
N SER A 20 -6.30 -1.26 -7.25
CA SER A 20 -5.43 -0.23 -7.83
C SER A 20 -4.03 -0.24 -7.23
N LEU A 21 -3.91 -0.46 -5.92
CA LEU A 21 -2.62 -0.57 -5.25
C LEU A 21 -1.84 -1.80 -5.73
N THR A 22 -2.49 -2.97 -5.81
CA THR A 22 -1.89 -4.19 -6.34
C THR A 22 -1.45 -4.03 -7.79
N GLU A 23 -2.23 -3.36 -8.62
CA GLU A 23 -1.88 -3.09 -10.02
C GLU A 23 -0.68 -2.15 -10.16
N GLY A 24 -0.58 -1.09 -9.35
CA GLY A 24 0.60 -0.22 -9.37
C GLY A 24 1.83 -0.84 -8.69
N LEU A 25 1.63 -1.80 -7.80
CA LEU A 25 2.67 -2.63 -7.21
C LEU A 25 2.90 -3.93 -7.99
N ALA A 26 2.40 -4.07 -9.23
CA ALA A 26 2.55 -5.31 -10.01
C ALA A 26 4.02 -5.71 -10.29
N GLY A 27 4.98 -4.80 -10.07
CA GLY A 27 6.42 -5.07 -10.11
C GLY A 27 7.01 -5.60 -8.79
N PHE A 28 6.21 -5.72 -7.73
CA PHE A 28 6.62 -6.16 -6.39
C PHE A 28 5.75 -7.34 -5.92
N GLU A 29 6.30 -8.18 -5.05
CA GLU A 29 5.54 -9.28 -4.46
C GLU A 29 4.70 -8.75 -3.29
N VAL A 30 3.44 -8.43 -3.55
CA VAL A 30 2.48 -8.02 -2.53
C VAL A 30 2.08 -9.23 -1.69
N VAL A 31 2.46 -9.23 -0.41
CA VAL A 31 2.14 -10.31 0.54
C VAL A 31 0.73 -10.14 1.10
N SER A 32 0.38 -8.91 1.50
CA SER A 32 -0.94 -8.63 2.07
C SER A 32 -1.32 -7.15 1.92
N ILE A 33 -2.61 -6.88 1.71
CA ILE A 33 -3.18 -5.54 1.74
C ILE A 33 -4.46 -5.61 2.56
N GLU A 34 -4.49 -4.87 3.65
CA GLU A 34 -5.70 -4.64 4.43
C GLU A 34 -6.49 -3.46 3.87
N THR A 35 -7.81 -3.50 4.04
CA THR A 35 -8.71 -2.41 3.67
C THR A 35 -9.56 -1.99 4.86
N LYS A 36 -10.06 -0.76 4.87
CA LYS A 36 -11.05 -0.31 5.87
C LYS A 36 -12.31 -1.17 5.86
N ALA A 37 -12.71 -1.64 4.68
CA ALA A 37 -13.86 -2.52 4.56
C ALA A 37 -13.67 -3.84 5.34
N GLU A 38 -12.43 -4.31 5.48
CA GLU A 38 -12.10 -5.52 6.25
C GLU A 38 -11.83 -5.22 7.73
N THR A 39 -11.08 -4.16 8.01
CA THR A 39 -10.57 -3.86 9.37
C THR A 39 -11.45 -2.87 10.16
N GLY A 40 -12.32 -2.13 9.49
CA GLY A 40 -13.13 -1.05 10.08
C GLY A 40 -12.34 0.22 10.44
N VAL A 41 -11.01 0.21 10.35
CA VAL A 41 -10.12 1.28 10.85
C VAL A 41 -9.08 1.70 9.80
N HIS A 42 -8.53 2.90 9.99
CA HIS A 42 -7.43 3.48 9.23
C HIS A 42 -6.31 3.93 10.19
N PRO A 43 -5.04 3.92 9.77
CA PRO A 43 -4.51 3.42 8.49
C PRO A 43 -4.52 1.88 8.38
N ASN A 44 -4.44 1.36 7.17
CA ASN A 44 -4.44 -0.07 6.86
C ASN A 44 -3.03 -0.60 6.59
N LYS A 45 -2.73 -1.83 7.00
CA LYS A 45 -1.41 -2.43 6.75
C LYS A 45 -1.30 -2.94 5.33
N VAL A 46 -0.16 -2.66 4.72
CA VAL A 46 0.25 -3.18 3.42
C VAL A 46 1.63 -3.84 3.61
N VAL A 47 1.75 -5.09 3.22
CA VAL A 47 2.98 -5.88 3.33
C VAL A 47 3.41 -6.28 1.93
N VAL A 48 4.61 -5.87 1.55
CA VAL A 48 5.18 -6.09 0.21
C VAL A 48 6.63 -6.54 0.38
N LYS A 49 7.06 -7.51 -0.44
CA LYS A 49 8.43 -7.97 -0.49
C LYS A 49 9.21 -7.24 -1.57
N GLY A 50 10.35 -6.68 -1.19
CA GLY A 50 11.26 -5.97 -2.08
C GLY A 50 11.94 -4.80 -1.38
N ASP A 51 12.54 -3.92 -2.18
CA ASP A 51 13.20 -2.71 -1.69
C ASP A 51 12.20 -1.71 -1.11
N ALA A 52 12.37 -1.35 0.16
CA ALA A 52 11.51 -0.40 0.86
C ALA A 52 11.43 0.95 0.15
N GLU A 53 12.56 1.47 -0.35
CA GLU A 53 12.59 2.74 -1.09
C GLU A 53 11.82 2.65 -2.40
N ALA A 54 11.97 1.55 -3.14
CA ALA A 54 11.29 1.35 -4.41
C ALA A 54 9.76 1.18 -4.22
N ILE A 55 9.35 0.48 -3.15
CA ILE A 55 7.94 0.31 -2.78
C ILE A 55 7.33 1.65 -2.34
N LYS A 56 8.01 2.42 -1.48
CA LYS A 56 7.58 3.77 -1.07
C LYS A 56 7.41 4.68 -2.29
N ALA A 57 8.38 4.69 -3.20
CA ALA A 57 8.32 5.49 -4.42
C ALA A 57 7.19 5.06 -5.38
N ALA A 58 6.90 3.76 -5.48
CA ALA A 58 5.77 3.25 -6.28
C ALA A 58 4.42 3.66 -5.69
N ILE A 59 4.29 3.61 -4.36
CA ILE A 59 3.11 4.06 -3.62
C ILE A 59 2.90 5.57 -3.77
N GLU A 60 3.95 6.38 -3.63
CA GLU A 60 3.88 7.82 -3.85
C GLU A 60 3.48 8.17 -5.28
N LYS A 61 3.99 7.42 -6.27
CA LYS A 61 3.55 7.56 -7.67
C LYS A 61 2.08 7.21 -7.84
N LEU A 62 1.60 6.14 -7.19
CA LEU A 62 0.20 5.73 -7.20
C LEU A 62 -0.75 6.78 -6.60
N ASP A 63 -0.29 7.53 -5.60
CA ASP A 63 -1.07 8.64 -5.03
C ASP A 63 -1.34 9.74 -6.09
N HIS A 64 -0.46 9.91 -7.08
CA HIS A 64 -0.58 10.91 -8.16
C HIS A 64 -0.92 12.33 -7.64
N GLY A 65 -0.59 12.65 -6.38
CA GLY A 65 -0.94 13.93 -5.73
C GLY A 65 -2.43 14.11 -5.42
N ARG A 66 -3.23 13.04 -5.46
CA ARG A 66 -4.66 13.06 -5.12
C ARG A 66 -4.94 12.75 -3.65
N GLY A 67 -3.93 12.38 -2.84
CA GLY A 67 -4.11 12.06 -1.43
C GLY A 67 -4.95 10.80 -1.19
N LYS A 68 -5.01 9.88 -2.16
CA LYS A 68 -5.78 8.63 -2.09
C LYS A 68 -5.00 7.48 -1.45
N PHE A 69 -3.68 7.51 -1.48
CA PHE A 69 -2.81 6.43 -0.97
C PHE A 69 -1.61 7.04 -0.25
N THR A 70 -1.84 7.59 0.94
CA THR A 70 -0.80 8.22 1.74
C THR A 70 -0.17 7.23 2.71
N ILE A 71 1.16 7.17 2.77
CA ILE A 71 1.85 6.38 3.79
C ILE A 71 1.68 7.11 5.13
N ALA A 72 0.99 6.46 6.07
CA ALA A 72 0.95 6.86 7.46
C ALA A 72 2.25 6.36 8.10
N ASP A 73 3.35 7.04 7.85
CA ASP A 73 4.59 6.80 8.59
C ASP A 73 4.29 7.10 10.07
N ALA A 74 4.49 6.12 10.95
CA ALA A 74 4.30 6.22 12.39
C ALA A 74 5.59 5.81 13.09
#